data_AF-A0A1G0NSG0-F1
#
_entry.id   AF-A0A1G0NSG0-F1
#
_cell.length_a   1.000
_cell.length_b   1.000
_cell.length_c   1.000
_cell.angle_alpha   90.00
_cell.angle_beta   90.00
_cell.angle_gamma   90.00
#
_symmetry.space_group_name_H-M   'P 1'
#
loop_
_entity.id
_entity.type
_entity.pdbx_description
1 polymer ?
#
loop_
_entity_poly.entity_id
_entity_poly.type
_entity_poly.pdbx_seq_one_letter_code
_entity_poly.pdbx_strand_id
1 'polypeptide(L)'
;INAAKVRLTGRKLEQKRYFRHSGYMGHERFTPVARELQKHPERVIERAVFGMLPKSTLGRQALRKKLKVYPGAEHPHAAQQPTPLSVRKGA
;
A
#
# COMPACT_ATOMS: atom_id res chain seq x y z
N ILE A 1 3.50 -9.81 -1.95
CA ILE A 1 4.67 -10.17 -1.12
C ILE A 1 5.77 -9.13 -1.27
N ASN A 2 6.78 -9.14 -0.40
CA ASN A 2 7.95 -8.25 -0.39
C ASN A 2 7.64 -6.74 -0.34
N ALA A 3 6.53 -6.35 0.29
CA ALA A 3 6.13 -4.95 0.37
C ALA A 3 7.16 -4.07 1.11
N ALA A 4 7.93 -4.64 2.02
CA ALA A 4 8.99 -3.92 2.75
C ALA A 4 10.15 -3.49 1.84
N LYS A 5 10.34 -4.14 0.68
CA LYS A 5 11.46 -3.89 -0.24
C LYS A 5 11.14 -2.86 -1.33
N VAL A 6 9.99 -2.17 -1.23
CA VAL A 6 9.60 -1.16 -2.22
C VAL A 6 10.56 0.03 -2.18
N ARG A 7 11.11 0.39 -3.34
CA ARG A 7 11.97 1.56 -3.50
C ARG A 7 11.16 2.76 -3.99
N LEU A 8 11.26 3.86 -3.27
CA LEU A 8 10.75 5.17 -3.71
C LEU A 8 11.86 5.92 -4.46
N THR A 9 11.51 6.60 -5.54
CA THR A 9 12.48 7.39 -6.33
C THR A 9 12.60 8.83 -5.82
N GLY A 10 13.79 9.43 -6.02
CA GLY A 10 14.07 10.81 -5.61
C GLY A 10 13.96 11.05 -4.10
N ARG A 11 13.55 12.26 -3.70
CA ARG A 11 13.38 12.66 -2.30
C ARG A 11 12.02 12.28 -1.69
N LYS A 12 11.26 11.39 -2.34
CA LYS A 12 9.92 10.98 -1.90
C LYS A 12 9.92 10.28 -0.55
N LEU A 13 11.00 9.59 -0.20
CA LEU A 13 11.10 8.89 1.08
C LEU A 13 11.07 9.87 2.27
N GLU A 14 11.67 11.04 2.09
CA GLU A 14 11.78 12.11 3.11
C GLU A 14 10.59 13.08 3.06
N GLN A 15 10.20 13.49 1.86
CA GLN A 15 9.23 14.57 1.68
C GLN A 15 7.77 14.10 1.72
N LYS A 16 7.50 12.84 1.36
CA LYS A 16 6.13 12.34 1.30
C LYS A 16 5.59 12.08 2.70
N ARG A 17 4.43 12.65 2.99
CA ARG A 17 3.72 12.48 4.26
C ARG A 17 2.28 12.04 4.00
N TYR A 18 1.78 11.14 4.84
CA TYR A 18 0.38 10.74 4.86
C TYR A 18 -0.38 11.58 5.86
N PHE A 19 -1.41 12.26 5.37
CA PHE A 19 -2.35 13.00 6.21
C PHE A 19 -3.45 12.08 6.74
N ARG A 20 -3.83 12.27 8.00
CA ARG A 20 -5.05 11.72 8.60
C ARG A 20 -5.60 12.71 9.60
N HIS A 21 -6.91 12.94 9.56
CA HIS A 21 -7.64 13.71 10.54
C HIS A 21 -8.61 12.81 11.31
N SER A 22 -8.79 13.03 12.61
CA SER A 22 -9.74 12.24 13.42
C SER A 22 -11.18 12.75 13.35
N GLY A 23 -11.40 14.00 12.94
CA GLY A 23 -12.72 14.67 12.96
C GLY A 23 -12.89 15.69 14.09
N TYR A 24 -11.98 15.69 15.08
CA TYR A 24 -11.96 16.68 16.16
C TYR A 24 -11.03 17.85 15.82
N MET A 25 -11.39 19.07 16.24
CA MET A 25 -10.60 20.27 15.99
C MET A 25 -9.15 20.12 16.48
N GLY A 26 -8.17 20.44 15.63
CA GLY A 26 -6.74 20.36 15.96
C GLY A 26 -6.10 18.96 15.86
N HIS A 27 -6.85 17.91 15.53
CA HIS A 27 -6.33 16.54 15.49
C HIS A 27 -5.88 16.08 14.09
N GLU A 28 -5.05 16.89 13.45
CA GLU A 28 -4.36 16.52 12.21
C GLU A 28 -3.08 15.72 12.51
N ARG A 29 -2.89 14.62 11.80
CA ARG A 29 -1.71 13.76 11.92
C ARG A 29 -1.05 13.58 10.58
N PHE A 30 0.25 13.82 10.55
CA PHE A 30 1.08 13.65 9.36
C PHE A 30 2.16 12.61 9.63
N THR A 31 2.04 11.44 8.99
CA THR A 31 3.03 10.37 9.14
C THR A 31 3.97 10.36 7.94
N PRO A 32 5.30 10.50 8.13
CA PRO A 32 6.26 10.40 7.04
C PRO A 32 6.29 8.97 6.48
N VAL A 33 6.49 8.83 5.17
CA VAL A 33 6.47 7.52 4.51
C VAL A 33 7.57 6.59 5.04
N ALA A 34 8.74 7.12 5.38
CA ALA A 34 9.82 6.35 6.01
C ALA A 34 9.34 5.62 7.28
N ARG A 35 8.54 6.29 8.13
CA ARG A 35 7.98 5.68 9.34
C ARG A 35 6.90 4.66 9.04
N GLU A 36 6.08 4.90 8.01
CA GLU A 36 5.06 3.93 7.60
C GLU A 36 5.71 2.66 7.03
N LEU A 37 6.79 2.78 6.27
CA LEU A 37 7.55 1.63 5.75
C LEU A 37 8.17 0.77 6.86
N GLN A 38 8.63 1.39 7.94
CA GLN A 38 9.19 0.65 9.09
C GLN A 38 8.11 -0.07 9.90
N LYS A 39 6.95 0.55 10.10
CA LYS A 39 5.88 -0.01 10.95
C LYS A 39 4.93 -0.94 10.22
N HIS A 40 4.47 -0.50 9.04
CA HIS A 40 3.39 -1.11 8.27
C HIS A 40 3.64 -0.92 6.77
N PRO A 41 4.68 -1.54 6.20
CA PRO A 41 5.03 -1.39 4.78
C PRO A 41 3.88 -1.79 3.84
N GLU A 42 3.01 -2.71 4.25
CA GLU A 42 1.80 -3.10 3.52
C GLU A 42 0.90 -1.90 3.17
N ARG A 43 0.73 -0.97 4.11
CA ARG A 43 -0.17 0.19 3.95
C ARG A 43 0.29 1.14 2.86
N VAL A 44 1.60 1.21 2.60
CA VAL A 44 2.15 2.08 1.55
C VAL A 44 1.64 1.66 0.18
N ILE A 45 1.65 0.35 -0.09
CA ILE A 45 1.15 -0.22 -1.35
C ILE A 45 -0.38 -0.19 -1.38
N GLU A 46 -1.04 -0.59 -0.30
CA GLU A 46 -2.52 -0.59 -0.23
C GLU A 46 -3.10 0.80 -0.51
N ARG A 47 -2.52 1.85 0.08
CA ARG A 47 -2.93 3.24 -0.18
C ARG A 47 -2.68 3.66 -1.62
N ALA A 48 -1.56 3.25 -2.21
CA ALA A 48 -1.25 3.56 -3.60
C ALA A 48 -2.27 2.90 -4.56
N VAL A 49 -2.53 1.60 -4.38
CA VAL A 49 -3.51 0.86 -5.19
C VAL A 49 -4.91 1.41 -4.97
N PHE A 50 -5.30 1.70 -3.72
CA PHE A 50 -6.58 2.33 -3.43
C PHE A 50 -6.73 3.68 -4.13
N GLY A 51 -5.67 4.47 -4.22
CA GLY A 51 -5.62 5.73 -4.96
C GLY A 51 -5.96 5.59 -6.45
N MET A 52 -5.56 4.49 -7.08
CA MET A 52 -5.77 4.22 -8.50
C MET A 52 -7.15 3.63 -8.84
N LEU A 53 -7.90 3.19 -7.84
CA LEU A 53 -9.23 2.60 -8.03
C LEU A 53 -10.35 3.64 -8.04
N PRO A 54 -11.46 3.40 -8.78
CA PRO A 54 -12.63 4.25 -8.74
C PRO A 54 -13.21 4.32 -7.33
N LYS A 55 -13.61 5.52 -6.89
CA LYS A 55 -14.13 5.78 -5.53
C LYS A 55 -15.60 5.38 -5.38
N SER A 56 -15.90 4.14 -5.75
CA SER A 56 -17.22 3.54 -5.62
C SER A 56 -17.24 2.49 -4.50
N THR A 57 -18.44 2.02 -4.14
CA THR A 57 -18.64 0.88 -3.23
C THR A 57 -17.91 -0.37 -3.73
N LEU A 58 -18.02 -0.66 -5.02
CA LEU A 58 -17.34 -1.78 -5.68
C LEU A 58 -15.82 -1.65 -5.63
N GLY A 59 -15.27 -0.45 -5.89
CA GLY A 59 -13.82 -0.22 -5.79
C GLY A 59 -13.28 -0.48 -4.38
N ARG A 60 -14.01 -0.05 -3.35
CA ARG A 60 -13.67 -0.35 -1.94
C ARG A 60 -13.74 -1.85 -1.64
N GLN A 61 -14.76 -2.55 -2.16
CA GLN A 61 -14.92 -3.99 -1.96
C GLN A 61 -13.80 -4.77 -2.65
N ALA A 62 -13.41 -4.39 -3.87
CA ALA A 62 -12.32 -5.01 -4.61
C ALA A 62 -11.02 -4.94 -3.82
N LEU A 63 -10.68 -3.77 -3.26
CA LEU A 63 -9.49 -3.63 -2.42
C LEU A 63 -9.54 -4.55 -1.21
N ARG A 64 -10.62 -4.51 -0.41
CA ARG A 64 -10.72 -5.29 0.84
C ARG A 64 -10.71 -6.80 0.62
N LYS A 65 -11.38 -7.27 -0.44
CA LYS A 65 -11.58 -8.70 -0.68
C LYS A 65 -10.46 -9.31 -1.53
N LYS A 66 -9.95 -8.59 -2.52
CA LYS A 66 -9.07 -9.16 -3.56
C LYS A 66 -7.59 -8.80 -3.40
N LEU A 67 -7.26 -7.64 -2.82
CA LEU A 67 -5.87 -7.24 -2.63
C LEU A 67 -5.32 -7.82 -1.32
N LYS A 68 -4.21 -8.57 -1.41
CA LYS A 68 -3.44 -9.05 -0.25
C LYS A 68 -1.98 -8.62 -0.40
N VAL A 69 -1.53 -7.78 0.53
CA VAL A 69 -0.16 -7.26 0.56
C VAL A 69 0.55 -7.82 1.79
N TYR A 70 1.76 -8.35 1.57
CA TYR A 70 2.57 -8.94 2.64
C TYR A 70 3.94 -8.25 2.69
N PRO A 71 4.45 -7.95 3.90
CA PRO A 71 5.76 -7.33 4.09
C PRO A 71 6.90 -8.22 3.59
N GLY A 72 6.85 -9.50 3.96
CA GLY A 72 7.87 -10.51 3.64
C GLY A 72 7.61 -11.28 2.35
N ALA A 73 8.48 -12.25 2.07
CA ALA A 73 8.42 -13.08 0.88
C ALA A 73 7.27 -14.12 0.92
N GLU A 74 6.79 -14.46 2.12
CA GLU A 74 5.82 -15.52 2.33
C GLU A 74 4.37 -15.02 2.32
N HIS A 75 3.45 -15.92 1.97
CA HIS A 75 2.01 -15.71 2.07
C HIS A 75 1.30 -17.02 2.49
N PRO A 76 0.18 -16.97 3.23
CA PRO A 76 -0.56 -18.16 3.67
C PRO A 76 -1.40 -18.81 2.55
N HIS A 77 -1.43 -18.25 1.33
CA HIS A 77 -2.33 -18.67 0.26
C HIS A 77 -1.75 -19.77 -0.66
N ALA A 78 -0.88 -20.64 -0.14
CA ALA A 78 -0.28 -21.72 -0.92
C ALA A 78 -1.33 -22.68 -1.55
N ALA A 79 -2.43 -22.95 -0.84
CA ALA A 79 -3.51 -23.81 -1.31
C ALA A 79 -4.22 -23.30 -2.57
N GLN A 80 -4.14 -22.00 -2.85
CA GLN A 80 -4.80 -21.38 -4.02
C GLN A 80 -3.96 -21.50 -5.30
N GLN A 81 -2.75 -22.07 -5.22
CA GLN A 81 -1.81 -22.23 -6.34
C GLN A 81 -1.63 -20.95 -7.18
N PRO A 82 -1.20 -19.83 -6.56
CA PRO A 82 -1.07 -18.56 -7.26
C PRO A 82 0.00 -18.63 -8.36
N THR A 83 -0.34 -18.15 -9.56
CA THR A 83 0.59 -18.06 -10.68
C THR A 83 1.43 -16.78 -10.60
N PRO A 84 2.76 -16.86 -10.79
CA PRO A 84 3.62 -15.68 -10.75
C PRO A 84 3.36 -14.78 -11.96
N LEU A 85 3.05 -13.50 -11.70
CA LEU A 85 2.86 -12.48 -12.71
C LEU A 85 4.08 -11.54 -12.76
N SER A 86 4.78 -11.51 -13.90
CA SER A 86 5.83 -10.53 -14.17
C SER A 86 5.23 -9.31 -14.87
N VAL A 87 5.50 -8.11 -14.33
CA VAL A 87 5.06 -6.85 -14.94
C VAL A 87 6.03 -6.53 -16.09
N ARG A 88 5.61 -6.72 -17.34
CA ARG A 88 6.36 -6.20 -18.50
C ARG A 88 6.47 -4.68 -18.37
N LYS A 89 7.67 -4.12 -18.60
CA LYS A 89 7.82 -2.68 -18.80
C LYS A 89 6.96 -2.30 -20.01
N GLY A 90 5.93 -1.48 -19.79
CA GLY A 90 5.21 -0.84 -20.89
C GLY A 90 6.19 0.00 -21.70
N ALA A 91 6.00 0.00 -23.01
CA ALA A 91 6.77 0.79 -23.98
C ALA A 91 6.80 2.28 -23.59
#